data_AF-A0A2M7FCK8-F1
#
_entry.id   AF-A0A2M7FCK8-F1
#
_cell.length_a   1.000
_cell.length_b   1.000
_cell.length_c   1.000
_cell.angle_alpha   90.00
_cell.angle_beta   90.00
_cell.angle_gamma   90.00
#
_symmetry.space_group_name_H-M   'P 1'
#
loop_
_entity.id
_entity.type
_entity.pdbx_description
1 polymer ?
#
loop_
_entity_poly.entity_id
_entity_poly.type
_entity_poly.pdbx_seq_one_letter_code
_entity_poly.pdbx_strand_id
1 'polypeptide(L)'
;LQYAFVRAKSVLVAAEERGNAPVAGTPENPYFLERLIIHFPEVVSRATRELSPNLLVNYLTELAGEWNSFYAHERIIDGDYEAHKLLIARAFVNTMTNGLTLLGIPAPDKM
;
A
#
# COMPACT_ATOMS: atom_id res chain seq x y z
N LEU A 1 -4.93 -10.09 -1.44
CA LEU A 1 -5.36 -8.85 -0.75
C LEU A 1 -4.91 -8.84 0.72
N GLN A 2 -5.53 -9.64 1.58
CA GLN A 2 -5.31 -9.59 3.03
C GLN A 2 -3.88 -9.92 3.48
N TYR A 3 -3.22 -10.87 2.82
CA TYR A 3 -1.84 -11.22 3.14
C TYR A 3 -0.83 -10.09 2.85
N ALA A 4 -0.97 -9.45 1.68
CA ALA A 4 -0.17 -8.27 1.33
C ALA A 4 -0.38 -7.14 2.35
N PHE A 5 -1.64 -6.93 2.75
CA PHE A 5 -2.03 -5.95 3.76
C PHE A 5 -1.41 -6.21 5.14
N VAL A 6 -1.51 -7.45 5.65
CA VAL A 6 -0.93 -7.81 6.95
C VAL A 6 0.60 -7.74 6.90
N ARG A 7 1.24 -8.17 5.80
CA ARG A 7 2.69 -8.04 5.63
C ARG A 7 3.13 -6.58 5.67
N ALA A 8 2.41 -5.67 5.00
CA ALA A 8 2.70 -4.24 5.03
C ALA A 8 2.57 -3.66 6.44
N LYS A 9 1.53 -4.03 7.19
CA LYS A 9 1.38 -3.67 8.61
C LYS A 9 2.58 -4.17 9.43
N SER A 10 3.00 -5.42 9.26
CA SER A 10 4.15 -5.97 10.00
C SER A 10 5.46 -5.23 9.73
N VAL A 11 5.69 -4.77 8.50
CA VAL A 11 6.87 -3.94 8.15
C VAL A 11 6.83 -2.62 8.91
N LEU A 12 5.68 -1.96 8.97
CA LEU A 12 5.52 -0.69 9.68
C LEU A 12 5.75 -0.87 11.19
N VAL A 13 5.20 -1.92 11.79
CA VAL A 13 5.43 -2.25 13.21
C VAL A 13 6.91 -2.48 13.48
N ALA A 14 7.59 -3.28 12.65
CA ALA A 14 9.01 -3.56 12.81
C ALA A 14 9.89 -2.30 12.67
N ALA A 15 9.49 -1.34 11.82
CA ALA A 15 10.19 -0.07 11.68
C ALA A 15 9.96 0.85 12.88
N GLU A 16 8.74 0.88 13.43
CA GLU A 16 8.42 1.67 14.63
C GLU A 16 9.19 1.19 15.86
N GLU A 17 9.33 -0.14 16.04
CA GLU A 17 10.11 -0.73 17.14
C GLU A 17 11.61 -0.39 17.08
N ARG A 18 12.15 -0.12 15.89
CA ARG A 18 13.56 0.23 15.68
C ARG A 18 13.85 1.74 15.80
N GLY A 19 12.80 2.56 15.91
CA GLY A 19 12.90 4.01 15.79
C GLY A 19 12.93 4.42 14.32
N ASN A 20 11.99 5.28 13.92
CA ASN A 20 11.83 5.70 12.52
C ASN A 20 13.15 6.20 11.90
N ALA A 21 13.46 5.72 10.71
CA ALA A 21 14.63 6.19 9.96
C ALA A 21 14.55 7.71 9.69
N PRO A 22 15.68 8.43 9.80
CA PRO A 22 15.73 9.84 9.41
C PRO A 22 15.39 9.98 7.92
N VAL A 23 14.73 11.08 7.56
CA VAL A 23 14.38 11.36 6.16
C VAL A 23 15.68 11.57 5.37
N ALA A 24 16.08 10.56 4.60
CA ALA A 24 17.31 10.56 3.82
C ALA A 24 16.97 10.47 2.33
N GLY A 25 16.75 11.64 1.72
CA GLY A 25 16.50 11.77 0.28
C GLY A 25 15.22 11.07 -0.22
N THR A 26 15.01 11.16 -1.53
CA THR A 26 13.98 10.43 -2.26
C THR A 26 14.63 9.77 -3.46
N PRO A 27 14.15 8.60 -3.90
CA PRO A 27 14.57 8.02 -5.16
C PRO A 27 14.40 9.02 -6.32
N GLU A 28 15.30 8.99 -7.30
CA GLU A 28 15.21 9.85 -8.49
C GLU A 28 13.96 9.53 -9.32
N ASN A 29 13.59 8.26 -9.38
CA ASN A 29 12.40 7.78 -10.07
C ASN A 29 11.39 7.23 -9.06
N PRO A 30 10.10 7.62 -9.14
CA PRO A 30 9.07 7.06 -8.28
C PRO A 30 8.81 5.59 -8.61
N TYR A 31 8.40 4.84 -7.60
CA TYR A 31 7.97 3.46 -7.78
C TYR A 31 6.60 3.42 -8.45
N PHE A 32 6.37 2.41 -9.29
CA PHE A 32 5.07 2.23 -9.97
C PHE A 32 3.91 2.11 -8.97
N LEU A 33 4.18 1.57 -7.78
CA LEU A 33 3.23 1.47 -6.68
C LEU A 33 2.64 2.82 -6.26
N GLU A 34 3.45 3.89 -6.24
CA GLU A 34 2.99 5.24 -5.87
C GLU A 34 1.94 5.75 -6.86
N ARG A 35 2.15 5.48 -8.14
CA ARG A 35 1.20 5.82 -9.20
C ARG A 35 -0.13 5.11 -8.99
N LEU A 36 -0.12 3.81 -8.68
CA LEU A 36 -1.36 3.09 -8.39
C LEU A 36 -2.09 3.67 -7.18
N ILE A 37 -1.38 4.03 -6.11
CA ILE A 37 -1.97 4.63 -4.90
C ILE A 37 -2.70 5.94 -5.24
N ILE A 38 -2.09 6.82 -6.05
CA ILE A 38 -2.68 8.12 -6.42
C ILE A 38 -4.00 7.96 -7.20
N HIS A 39 -4.18 6.87 -7.95
CA HIS A 39 -5.41 6.61 -8.71
C HIS A 39 -6.60 6.15 -7.86
N PHE A 40 -6.42 5.84 -6.56
CA PHE A 40 -7.50 5.34 -5.70
C PHE A 40 -8.78 6.22 -5.73
N PRO A 41 -8.72 7.56 -5.56
CA PRO A 41 -9.92 8.38 -5.53
C PRO A 41 -10.69 8.36 -6.85
N GLU A 42 -9.97 8.30 -7.98
CA GLU A 42 -10.55 8.21 -9.32
C GLU A 42 -11.28 6.87 -9.51
N VAL A 43 -10.64 5.76 -9.11
CA VAL A 43 -11.24 4.43 -9.17
C VAL A 43 -12.50 4.36 -8.33
N VAL A 44 -12.49 4.90 -7.10
CA VAL A 44 -13.67 4.95 -6.23
C VAL A 44 -14.78 5.78 -6.87
N SER A 45 -14.47 6.99 -7.35
CA SER A 45 -15.45 7.86 -8.01
C SER A 45 -16.09 7.17 -9.23
N ARG A 46 -15.27 6.50 -10.03
CA ARG A 46 -15.73 5.74 -11.21
C ARG A 46 -16.61 4.56 -10.80
N ALA A 47 -16.18 3.75 -9.83
CA ALA A 47 -16.95 2.62 -9.31
C ALA A 47 -18.33 3.05 -8.78
N THR A 48 -18.40 4.20 -8.09
CA THR A 48 -19.65 4.78 -7.62
C THR A 48 -20.54 5.24 -8.78
N ARG A 49 -20.00 6.01 -9.73
CA ARG A 49 -20.76 6.54 -10.88
C ARG A 49 -21.32 5.42 -11.77
N GLU A 50 -20.54 4.37 -11.97
CA GLU A 50 -20.88 3.23 -12.84
C GLU A 50 -21.61 2.11 -12.08
N LEU A 51 -21.90 2.27 -10.78
CA LEU A 51 -22.47 1.23 -9.90
C LEU A 51 -21.74 -0.12 -10.04
N SER A 52 -20.42 -0.06 -10.19
CA SER A 52 -19.58 -1.18 -10.60
C SER A 52 -18.48 -1.44 -9.55
N PRO A 53 -18.82 -2.11 -8.43
CA PRO A 53 -17.87 -2.36 -7.33
C PRO A 53 -16.70 -3.26 -7.72
N ASN A 54 -16.85 -4.06 -8.79
CA ASN A 54 -15.77 -4.86 -9.37
C ASN A 54 -14.57 -4.02 -9.83
N LEU A 55 -14.76 -2.75 -10.20
CA LEU A 55 -13.66 -1.85 -10.52
C LEU A 55 -12.73 -1.64 -9.33
N LEU A 56 -13.30 -1.45 -8.14
CA LEU A 56 -12.53 -1.32 -6.90
C LEU A 56 -11.86 -2.64 -6.52
N VAL A 57 -12.53 -3.78 -6.68
CA VAL A 57 -11.94 -5.10 -6.42
C VAL A 57 -10.72 -5.37 -7.31
N ASN A 58 -10.84 -5.07 -8.61
CA ASN A 58 -9.74 -5.26 -9.56
C ASN A 58 -8.56 -4.36 -9.22
N TYR A 59 -8.83 -3.08 -8.94
CA TYR A 59 -7.81 -2.12 -8.51
C TYR A 59 -7.07 -2.57 -7.25
N LEU A 60 -7.79 -2.99 -6.19
CA LEU A 60 -7.14 -3.44 -4.96
C LEU A 60 -6.31 -4.71 -5.18
N THR A 61 -6.74 -5.57 -6.12
CA THR A 61 -6.01 -6.79 -6.48
C THR A 61 -4.71 -6.46 -7.19
N GLU A 62 -4.73 -5.53 -8.14
CA GLU A 62 -3.55 -5.00 -8.81
C GLU A 62 -2.61 -4.30 -7.82
N LEU A 63 -3.14 -3.42 -6.96
CA LEU A 63 -2.38 -2.71 -5.94
C LEU A 63 -1.67 -3.68 -4.98
N ALA A 64 -2.36 -4.73 -4.52
CA ALA A 64 -1.77 -5.76 -3.68
C ALA A 64 -0.71 -6.61 -4.42
N GLY A 65 -0.91 -6.85 -5.72
CA GLY A 65 0.08 -7.49 -6.59
C GLY A 65 1.36 -6.67 -6.65
N GLU A 66 1.24 -5.36 -6.87
CA GLU A 66 2.41 -4.50 -6.95
C GLU A 66 3.10 -4.26 -5.62
N TRP A 67 2.37 -4.22 -4.51
CA TRP A 67 3.01 -4.24 -3.19
C TRP A 67 3.88 -5.49 -2.99
N ASN A 68 3.42 -6.67 -3.42
CA ASN A 68 4.21 -7.89 -3.29
C ASN A 68 5.47 -7.84 -4.16
N SER A 69 5.36 -7.30 -5.38
CA SER A 69 6.50 -7.09 -6.27
C SER A 69 7.50 -6.11 -5.65
N PHE A 70 7.02 -4.95 -5.19
CA PHE A 70 7.84 -3.95 -4.51
C PHE A 70 8.57 -4.55 -3.31
N TYR A 71 7.86 -5.25 -2.43
CA TYR A 71 8.46 -5.89 -1.25
C TYR A 71 9.51 -6.97 -1.59
N ALA A 72 9.35 -7.67 -2.72
CA ALA A 72 10.29 -8.70 -3.15
C ALA A 72 11.60 -8.11 -3.72
N HIS A 73 11.54 -6.95 -4.36
CA HIS A 73 12.69 -6.33 -5.03
C HIS A 73 13.36 -5.25 -4.18
N GLU A 74 12.61 -4.56 -3.31
CA GLU A 74 13.12 -3.45 -2.50
C GLU A 74 13.30 -3.86 -1.05
N ARG A 75 14.53 -3.72 -0.55
CA ARG A 75 14.77 -3.75 0.89
C ARG A 75 14.23 -2.46 1.50
N ILE A 76 13.19 -2.58 2.32
CA ILE A 76 12.55 -1.44 2.99
C ILE A 76 13.35 -1.02 4.22
N ILE A 77 13.57 -1.95 5.16
CA ILE A 77 14.29 -1.68 6.43
C ILE A 77 15.79 -1.95 6.25
N ASP A 78 16.64 -1.07 6.77
CA ASP A 78 18.09 -1.05 6.60
C ASP A 78 18.51 -0.98 5.12
N GLY A 79 17.67 -0.36 4.29
CA GLY A 79 17.87 -0.19 2.85
C GLY A 79 17.93 1.27 2.44
N ASP A 80 18.28 1.52 1.18
CA ASP A 80 18.30 2.88 0.64
C ASP A 80 16.90 3.48 0.64
N TYR A 81 16.81 4.77 0.97
CA TYR A 81 15.57 5.54 1.02
C TYR A 81 14.50 4.93 1.95
N GLU A 82 14.92 4.26 3.04
CA GLU A 82 14.03 3.59 4.00
C GLU A 82 12.85 4.47 4.42
N ALA A 83 13.10 5.72 4.83
CA ALA A 83 12.05 6.64 5.26
C ALA A 83 10.98 6.87 4.16
N HIS A 84 11.40 6.99 2.89
CA HIS A 84 10.50 7.15 1.76
C HIS A 84 9.71 5.85 1.50
N LYS A 85 10.37 4.68 1.51
CA LYS A 85 9.71 3.38 1.33
C LYS A 85 8.69 3.07 2.44
N LEU A 86 8.97 3.49 3.68
CA LEU A 86 8.03 3.39 4.79
C LEU A 86 6.80 4.30 4.61
N LEU A 87 6.94 5.47 3.98
CA LEU A 87 5.79 6.31 3.61
C LEU A 87 4.92 5.63 2.56
N ILE A 88 5.52 4.99 1.55
CA ILE A 88 4.81 4.20 0.55
C ILE A 88 4.04 3.05 1.22
N ALA A 89 4.69 2.32 2.15
CA ALA A 89 4.05 1.26 2.91
C ALA A 89 2.83 1.75 3.71
N ARG A 90 2.96 2.91 4.37
CA ARG A 90 1.85 3.56 5.08
C ARG A 90 0.71 3.95 4.13
N ALA A 91 1.03 4.55 3.00
CA ALA A 91 0.05 4.94 1.98
C ALA A 91 -0.68 3.72 1.39
N PHE A 92 0.04 2.62 1.13
CA PHE A 92 -0.55 1.35 0.71
C PHE A 92 -1.52 0.80 1.77
N VAL A 93 -1.11 0.75 3.05
CA VAL A 93 -1.97 0.27 4.15
C VAL A 93 -3.24 1.13 4.27
N ASN A 94 -3.12 2.45 4.19
CA ASN A 94 -4.28 3.36 4.24
C ASN A 94 -5.23 3.12 3.05
N THR A 95 -4.68 2.99 1.84
CA THR A 95 -5.47 2.76 0.62
C THR A 95 -6.20 1.43 0.67
N MET A 96 -5.51 0.37 1.07
CA MET A 96 -6.09 -0.96 1.27
C MET A 96 -7.18 -0.96 2.34
N THR A 97 -6.95 -0.28 3.47
CA THR A 97 -7.95 -0.16 4.55
C THR A 97 -9.23 0.50 4.02
N ASN A 98 -9.10 1.66 3.38
CA ASN A 98 -10.24 2.39 2.83
C ASN A 98 -10.98 1.56 1.77
N GLY A 99 -10.26 0.94 0.84
CA GLY A 99 -10.86 0.12 -0.20
C GLY A 99 -11.60 -1.11 0.34
N LEU A 100 -11.01 -1.82 1.30
CA LEU A 100 -11.66 -2.97 1.94
C LEU A 100 -12.90 -2.55 2.73
N THR A 101 -12.83 -1.42 3.46
CA THR A 101 -13.98 -0.85 4.18
C THR A 101 -15.13 -0.51 3.22
N LEU A 102 -14.84 0.11 2.07
CA LEU A 102 -15.85 0.42 1.06
C LEU A 102 -16.52 -0.83 0.46
N LEU A 103 -15.78 -1.95 0.40
CA LEU A 103 -16.31 -3.24 -0.05
C LEU A 103 -17.03 -4.02 1.06
N GLY A 104 -17.06 -3.51 2.30
CA GLY A 104 -17.60 -4.23 3.45
C GLY A 104 -16.77 -5.45 3.87
N ILE A 105 -15.49 -5.50 3.47
CA ILE A 105 -14.57 -6.59 3.79
C ILE A 105 -13.77 -6.20 5.04
N PRO A 106 -13.81 -7.00 6.11
CA PRO A 106 -12.99 -6.73 7.29
C PRO A 106 -11.50 -6.82 6.93
N ALA A 107 -10.74 -5.82 7.35
CA ALA A 107 -9.30 -5.77 7.18
C ALA A 107 -8.64 -6.51 8.36
N PRO A 108 -8.02 -7.68 8.15
CA PRO A 108 -7.45 -8.46 9.25
C PRO A 108 -6.25 -7.74 9.88
N ASP A 109 -6.12 -7.84 11.20
CA ASP A 109 -4.95 -7.31 11.92
C ASP A 109 -3.78 -8.29 11.95
N LYS A 110 -4.07 -9.59 11.85
CA LYS A 110 -3.10 -10.68 11.75
C LYS A 110 -3.67 -11.79 10.85
N MET A 111 -2.80 -12.52 10.16
CA MET A 111 -3.14 -13.77 9.46
C MET A 111 -2.45 -14.93 10.15
#